data_AF-A0A0F0FGC2-F1
#
_entry.id   AF-A0A0F0FGC2-F1
#
_cell.length_a   1.000
_cell.length_b   1.000
_cell.length_c   1.000
_cell.angle_alpha   90.00
_cell.angle_beta   90.00
_cell.angle_gamma   90.00
#
_symmetry.space_group_name_H-M   'P 1'
#
loop_
_entity.id
_entity.type
_entity.pdbx_description
1 polymer ?
#
loop_
_entity_poly.entity_id
_entity_poly.type
_entity_poly.pdbx_seq_one_letter_code
_entity_poly.pdbx_strand_id
1 'polypeptide(L)'
;MVSMIEITFVSNGGKVVSAPENSNLLRVSLREKGGIPFKCGGGLCGTCKCKIERGLGFTDAIKPKERKHLTEAQFGEGYRMACQTFVNGDISVSWEVQMSPVKAVGTVAG
;
A
#
# COMPACT_ATOMS: atom_id res chain seq x y z
N MET A 1 -23.42 -2.73 -11.83
CA MET A 1 -22.69 -3.89 -11.29
C MET A 1 -21.27 -3.41 -11.04
N VAL A 2 -20.75 -3.51 -9.82
CA VAL A 2 -19.38 -3.08 -9.52
C VAL A 2 -18.47 -4.29 -9.65
N SER A 3 -17.51 -4.24 -10.56
CA SER A 3 -16.51 -5.29 -10.71
C SER A 3 -15.62 -5.35 -9.47
N MET A 4 -15.22 -6.57 -9.10
CA MET A 4 -14.33 -6.83 -7.98
C MET A 4 -12.93 -7.13 -8.50
N ILE A 5 -11.92 -6.64 -7.79
CA ILE A 5 -10.50 -6.81 -8.09
C ILE A 5 -9.78 -7.44 -6.91
N GLU A 6 -8.63 -8.04 -7.15
CA GLU A 6 -7.77 -8.64 -6.14
C GLU A 6 -6.54 -7.77 -5.86
N ILE A 7 -6.27 -7.55 -4.57
CA ILE A 7 -5.07 -6.85 -4.10
C ILE A 7 -4.26 -7.84 -3.26
N THR A 8 -3.06 -8.15 -3.74
CA THR A 8 -2.09 -8.99 -3.03
C THR A 8 -1.10 -8.13 -2.25
N PHE A 9 -1.12 -8.20 -0.92
CA PHE A 9 -0.19 -7.54 -0.02
C PHE A 9 1.04 -8.42 0.22
N VAL A 10 2.04 -8.28 -0.66
CA VAL A 10 3.26 -9.12 -0.69
C VAL A 10 4.01 -9.06 0.65
N SER A 11 4.21 -7.86 1.19
CA SER A 11 4.92 -7.65 2.48
C SER A 11 4.15 -8.15 3.71
N ASN A 12 2.89 -8.58 3.55
CA ASN A 12 2.06 -9.16 4.60
C ASN A 12 1.79 -10.65 4.31
N GLY A 13 2.85 -11.41 4.04
CA GLY A 13 2.77 -12.85 3.78
C GLY A 13 1.96 -13.23 2.53
N GLY A 14 1.84 -12.32 1.55
CA GLY A 14 1.05 -12.56 0.34
C GLY A 14 -0.47 -12.54 0.57
N LYS A 15 -0.95 -11.88 1.62
CA LYS A 15 -2.40 -11.75 1.89
C LYS A 15 -3.13 -11.19 0.68
N VAL A 16 -4.16 -11.90 0.21
CA VAL A 16 -5.03 -11.46 -0.89
C VAL A 16 -6.35 -10.98 -0.33
N VAL A 17 -6.87 -9.87 -0.86
CA VAL A 17 -8.18 -9.33 -0.50
C VAL A 17 -8.94 -8.92 -1.76
N SER A 18 -10.26 -8.98 -1.69
CA SER A 18 -11.11 -8.48 -2.77
C SER A 18 -11.60 -7.07 -2.44
N ALA A 19 -11.60 -6.18 -3.43
CA ALA A 19 -12.11 -4.83 -3.31
C ALA A 19 -12.88 -4.42 -4.57
N PRO A 20 -13.85 -3.49 -4.48
CA PRO A 20 -14.44 -2.87 -5.67
C PRO A 20 -13.39 -2.21 -6.55
N GLU A 21 -13.58 -2.19 -7.87
CA GLU A 21 -12.82 -1.30 -8.75
C GLU A 21 -12.88 0.16 -8.26
N ASN A 22 -11.85 0.94 -8.62
CA ASN A 22 -11.66 2.31 -8.18
C ASN A 22 -11.61 2.45 -6.65
N SER A 23 -10.98 1.47 -5.98
CA SER A 23 -10.73 1.51 -4.53
C SER A 23 -9.44 2.24 -4.20
N ASN A 24 -9.44 3.02 -3.12
CA ASN A 24 -8.21 3.63 -2.61
C ASN A 24 -7.33 2.59 -1.89
N LEU A 25 -6.08 2.42 -2.34
CA LEU A 25 -5.20 1.35 -1.89
C LEU A 25 -4.94 1.39 -0.37
N LEU A 26 -4.67 2.57 0.19
CA LEU A 26 -4.48 2.68 1.64
C LEU A 26 -5.77 2.35 2.40
N ARG A 27 -6.95 2.79 1.93
CA ARG A 27 -8.22 2.50 2.61
C ARG A 27 -8.54 1.02 2.63
N VAL A 28 -8.27 0.30 1.53
CA VAL A 28 -8.39 -1.17 1.50
C VAL A 28 -7.40 -1.81 2.47
N SER A 29 -6.13 -1.39 2.46
CA SER A 29 -5.13 -1.88 3.41
C SER A 29 -5.54 -1.68 4.87
N LEU A 30 -6.14 -0.53 5.23
CA LEU A 30 -6.60 -0.29 6.60
C LEU A 30 -7.78 -1.21 6.98
N ARG A 31 -8.77 -1.31 6.10
CA ARG A 31 -9.98 -2.11 6.34
C ARG A 31 -9.66 -3.59 6.47
N GLU A 32 -8.85 -4.10 5.53
CA GLU A 32 -8.55 -5.51 5.41
C GLU A 32 -7.29 -5.93 6.17
N LYS A 33 -6.73 -5.05 7.02
CA LYS A 33 -5.49 -5.31 7.76
C LYS A 33 -4.33 -5.73 6.83
N GLY A 34 -4.22 -5.04 5.69
CA GLY A 34 -3.20 -5.22 4.66
C GLY A 34 -1.80 -4.85 5.12
N GLY A 35 -1.65 -3.87 6.02
CA GLY A 35 -0.39 -3.58 6.72
C GLY A 35 0.51 -2.50 6.10
N ILE A 36 0.06 -1.81 5.04
CA ILE A 36 0.81 -0.66 4.48
C ILE A 36 1.02 0.40 5.59
N PRO A 37 2.27 0.84 5.85
CA PRO A 37 2.57 1.86 6.84
C PRO A 37 1.86 3.18 6.52
N PHE A 38 1.39 3.90 7.54
CA PHE A 38 0.72 5.17 7.33
C PHE A 38 0.85 6.10 8.53
N LYS A 39 0.71 7.40 8.28
CA LYS A 39 0.63 8.44 9.32
C LYS A 39 -0.47 9.45 9.03
N CYS A 40 -0.42 10.16 7.89
CA CYS A 40 -1.40 11.22 7.59
C CYS A 40 -2.55 10.81 6.66
N GLY A 41 -2.38 9.76 5.84
CA GLY A 41 -3.39 9.31 4.87
C GLY A 41 -3.77 10.31 3.76
N GLY A 42 -3.02 11.41 3.58
CA GLY A 42 -3.40 12.53 2.69
C GLY A 42 -2.30 13.08 1.78
N GLY A 43 -1.19 12.35 1.60
CA GLY A 43 -0.10 12.73 0.70
C GLY A 43 0.90 13.75 1.28
N LEU A 44 0.95 13.90 2.60
CA LEU A 44 1.81 14.89 3.28
C LEU A 44 3.14 14.31 3.79
N CYS A 45 3.16 13.06 4.24
CA CYS A 45 4.26 12.53 5.06
C CYS A 45 5.17 11.48 4.40
N GLY A 46 4.83 10.96 3.21
CA GLY A 46 5.62 9.92 2.55
C GLY A 46 5.51 8.50 3.16
N THR A 47 5.01 8.35 4.39
CA THR A 47 5.03 7.06 5.14
C THR A 47 4.37 5.90 4.42
N CYS A 48 3.32 6.13 3.62
CA CYS A 48 2.63 5.09 2.86
C CYS A 48 3.24 4.84 1.47
N LYS A 49 4.54 5.12 1.31
CA LYS A 49 5.29 4.73 0.12
C LYS A 49 5.23 3.20 -0.01
N CYS A 50 4.87 2.74 -1.19
CA CYS A 50 4.76 1.33 -1.54
C CYS A 50 5.21 1.15 -2.99
N LYS A 51 5.40 -0.10 -3.41
CA LYS A 51 5.76 -0.46 -4.77
C LYS A 51 4.71 -1.41 -5.33
N ILE A 52 4.17 -1.07 -6.50
CA ILE A 52 3.28 -1.93 -7.26
C ILE A 52 4.16 -2.91 -8.04
N GLU A 53 4.27 -4.14 -7.56
CA GLU A 53 5.10 -5.19 -8.18
C GLU A 53 4.46 -5.77 -9.44
N ARG A 54 3.13 -5.77 -9.52
CA ARG A 54 2.34 -6.19 -10.70
C ARG A 54 1.09 -5.34 -10.81
N GLY A 55 0.65 -5.10 -12.05
CA GLY A 55 -0.57 -4.35 -12.33
C GLY A 55 -0.43 -2.83 -12.20
N LEU A 56 0.78 -2.27 -12.40
CA LEU A 56 0.99 -0.81 -12.35
C LEU A 56 0.06 -0.06 -13.31
N GLY A 57 -0.21 -0.62 -14.50
CA GLY A 57 -1.15 -0.07 -15.48
C GLY A 57 -2.61 -0.04 -15.03
N PHE A 58 -2.97 -0.73 -13.95
CA PHE A 58 -4.31 -0.69 -13.34
C PHE A 58 -4.43 0.35 -12.23
N THR A 59 -3.38 1.14 -12.00
CA THR A 59 -3.43 2.27 -11.07
C THR A 59 -3.83 3.55 -11.78
N ASP A 60 -4.48 4.45 -11.05
CA ASP A 60 -4.81 5.77 -11.58
C ASP A 60 -3.56 6.64 -11.80
N ALA A 61 -3.75 7.76 -12.50
CA ALA A 61 -2.66 8.67 -12.82
C ALA A 61 -1.94 9.18 -11.56
N ILE A 62 -0.63 9.37 -11.68
CA ILE A 62 0.22 9.90 -10.61
C ILE A 62 -0.29 11.28 -10.19
N LYS A 63 -0.67 11.43 -8.92
CA LYS A 63 -1.18 12.71 -8.40
C LYS A 63 -0.05 13.68 -8.06
N PRO A 64 -0.26 15.02 -8.16
CA PRO A 64 0.77 16.01 -7.83
C PRO A 64 1.35 15.91 -6.41
N LYS A 65 0.56 15.43 -5.45
CA LYS A 65 1.03 15.21 -4.06
C LYS A 65 2.08 14.11 -3.96
N GLU A 66 2.06 13.13 -4.85
CA GLU A 66 3.05 12.04 -4.87
C GLU A 66 4.43 12.57 -5.30
N ARG A 67 4.48 13.52 -6.23
CA ARG A 67 5.71 14.16 -6.74
C ARG A 67 6.49 14.95 -5.69
N LYS A 68 5.91 15.17 -4.50
CA LYS A 68 6.61 15.75 -3.34
C LYS A 68 7.52 14.74 -2.63
N HIS A 69 7.31 13.44 -2.86
CA HIS A 69 7.98 12.35 -2.14
C HIS A 69 8.66 11.33 -3.08
N LEU A 70 8.31 11.32 -4.36
CA LEU A 70 8.78 10.34 -5.35
C LEU A 70 9.25 11.04 -6.63
N THR A 71 10.26 10.46 -7.28
CA THR A 71 10.81 10.92 -8.56
C THR A 71 10.17 10.19 -9.75
N GLU A 72 10.32 10.73 -10.97
CA GLU A 72 9.85 10.06 -12.20
C GLU A 72 10.47 8.67 -12.39
N ALA A 73 11.76 8.49 -12.05
CA ALA A 73 12.41 7.19 -12.09
C ALA A 73 11.74 6.20 -11.14
N GLN A 74 11.42 6.63 -9.91
CA GLN A 74 10.72 5.81 -8.93
C GLN A 74 9.30 5.45 -9.39
N PHE A 75 8.59 6.37 -10.03
CA PHE A 75 7.29 6.05 -10.64
C PHE A 75 7.42 4.98 -11.74
N GLY A 76 8.47 5.06 -12.57
CA GLY A 76 8.79 4.04 -13.58
C GLY A 76 9.12 2.67 -12.98
N GLU A 77 9.70 2.64 -11.79
CA GLU A 77 9.95 1.41 -11.01
C GLU A 77 8.70 0.88 -10.27
N GLY A 78 7.56 1.57 -10.37
CA GLY A 78 6.30 1.19 -9.76
C GLY A 78 6.07 1.72 -8.35
N TYR A 79 6.91 2.63 -7.85
CA TYR A 79 6.66 3.27 -6.56
C TYR A 79 5.46 4.21 -6.64
N ARG A 80 4.62 4.15 -5.61
CA ARG A 80 3.43 4.98 -5.45
C ARG A 80 3.24 5.37 -3.99
N MET A 81 2.42 6.38 -3.73
CA MET A 81 1.90 6.61 -2.38
C MET A 81 0.52 5.97 -2.25
N ALA A 82 0.40 4.92 -1.43
CA ALA A 82 -0.85 4.16 -1.29
C ALA A 82 -2.07 5.05 -0.96
N CYS A 83 -1.88 6.11 -0.16
CA CYS A 83 -2.97 7.03 0.18
C CYS A 83 -3.48 7.86 -0.99
N GLN A 84 -2.67 8.04 -2.05
CA GLN A 84 -3.01 8.79 -3.24
C GLN A 84 -3.34 7.87 -4.42
N THR A 85 -3.19 6.55 -4.29
CA THR A 85 -3.36 5.59 -5.40
C THR A 85 -4.73 4.94 -5.35
N PHE A 86 -5.42 4.93 -6.49
CA PHE A 86 -6.64 4.16 -6.71
C PHE A 86 -6.35 3.00 -7.67
N VAL A 87 -6.97 1.85 -7.42
CA VAL A 87 -6.76 0.61 -8.17
C VAL A 87 -8.01 0.20 -8.92
N ASN A 88 -7.86 -0.16 -10.20
CA ASN A 88 -8.93 -0.48 -11.14
C ASN A 88 -8.77 -1.87 -11.77
N GLY A 89 -7.94 -2.72 -11.18
CA GLY A 89 -7.63 -4.07 -11.65
C GLY A 89 -6.73 -4.78 -10.65
N ASP A 90 -6.42 -6.05 -10.92
CA ASP A 90 -5.66 -6.87 -9.99
C ASP A 90 -4.22 -6.39 -9.86
N ILE A 91 -3.75 -6.27 -8.62
CA ILE A 91 -2.39 -5.80 -8.32
C ILE A 91 -1.71 -6.64 -7.25
N SER A 92 -0.38 -6.58 -7.25
CA SER A 92 0.42 -6.96 -6.08
C SER A 92 1.24 -5.78 -5.60
N VAL A 93 1.21 -5.50 -4.30
CA VAL A 93 1.89 -4.36 -3.68
C VAL A 93 2.82 -4.81 -2.55
N SER A 94 4.00 -4.20 -2.49
CA SER A 94 4.99 -4.37 -1.44
C SER A 94 5.36 -3.00 -0.81
N TRP A 95 6.02 -3.04 0.34
CA TRP A 95 6.62 -1.89 1.01
C TRP A 95 7.80 -2.35 1.87
N GLU A 96 8.66 -1.41 2.24
CA GLU A 96 9.74 -1.65 3.18
C GLU A 96 9.15 -1.88 4.58
N VAL A 97 9.29 -3.11 5.08
CA VAL A 97 8.86 -3.47 6.43
C VAL A 97 9.89 -2.93 7.41
N GLN A 98 9.56 -1.84 8.10
CA GLN A 98 10.37 -1.41 9.23
C GLN A 98 10.12 -2.36 10.39
N MET A 99 11.07 -3.28 10.63
CA MET A 99 11.07 -4.14 11.80
C MET A 99 11.13 -3.24 13.05
N SER A 100 10.00 -3.08 13.73
CA SER A 100 10.03 -2.58 15.11
C SER A 100 10.49 -3.74 15.99
N PRO A 101 11.49 -3.55 16.87
CA PRO A 101 11.85 -4.60 17.81
C PRO A 101 10.61 -4.96 18.63
N VAL A 102 10.14 -6.20 18.50
CA VAL A 102 9.08 -6.75 19.35
C VAL A 102 9.56 -6.55 20.78
N LYS A 103 8.86 -5.72 21.56
CA LYS A 103 9.09 -5.63 22.99
C LYS A 103 8.83 -7.04 23.52
N ALA A 104 9.89 -7.74 23.92
CA ALA A 104 9.78 -9.06 24.52
C ALA A 104 8.70 -8.97 25.61
N VAL A 105 7.61 -9.71 25.44
CA VAL A 105 6.62 -9.90 26.50
C VAL A 105 7.41 -10.54 27.63
N GLY A 106 7.63 -9.79 28.70
CA GLY A 106 8.30 -10.27 29.88
C GLY A 106 7.52 -11.45 30.43
N THR A 107 8.17 -12.61 30.47
CA THR A 107 7.72 -13.75 31.27
C THR A 107 7.56 -13.27 32.71
N VAL A 108 6.33 -13.24 33.21
CA VAL A 108 6.10 -13.19 34.65
C VAL A 108 6.53 -14.53 35.22
N ALA A 109 7.61 -14.53 36.01
CA ALA A 109 8.04 -15.66 36.80
C ALA A 109 7.77 -15.33 38.27
N GLY A 110 7.04 -16.21 38.95
CA GLY A 110 6.97 -16.30 40.42
C GLY A 110 5.94 -15.40 41.06
#